data_AF-A0A2M7QUD7-F1
#
_entry.id   AF-A0A2M7QUD7-F1
#
_cell.length_a   1.000
_cell.length_b   1.000
_cell.length_c   1.000
_cell.angle_alpha   90.00
_cell.angle_beta   90.00
_cell.angle_gamma   90.00
#
_symmetry.space_group_name_H-M   'P 1'
#
loop_
_entity.id
_entity.type
_entity.pdbx_description
1 polymer ?
#
loop_
_entity_poly.entity_id
_entity_poly.type
_entity_poly.pdbx_seq_one_letter_code
_entity_poly.pdbx_strand_id
1 'polypeptide(L)'
;MSENLIIRLLTLAFFLGLNVVLGSYFLLTVKGQSVLPTQVRETLSSYGVLPNLDAKLPLGYAPDYSLRIDLTSDAIIEVVNVERKTNKLSQLEVSDQLHQAAELILAEAKNNQATVTQEASNTFLAGALKKVGYSYSSTYQSVVIGPVTTASLLDYWLQHQQQESIFADEVSQIGVATTVKTDQGEFIGITVVLLAKPRETTTAVSVAKVETKSALPIIADQEVIDALNNYRQVHGVGVLTVHSALCAYAEKRVQDLVAYGGLDNHQGFQADFADPKNLPEQLKDYPGSKIGENLAHQFCKNMTTGDSFVAETGTAIIEWCFDSSTKGHREAQLSSDYHNVCVRHADGMYVVEFGE
;
A
#
# COMPACT_ATOMS: atom_id res chain seq x y z
N MET A 1 -17.08 28.94 -45.12
CA MET A 1 -16.94 28.52 -43.71
C MET A 1 -18.13 27.61 -43.42
N SER A 2 -17.92 26.34 -43.01
CA SER A 2 -19.04 25.41 -42.85
C SER A 2 -19.94 25.84 -41.69
N GLU A 3 -21.26 25.63 -41.79
CA GLU A 3 -22.22 25.95 -40.73
C GLU A 3 -21.80 25.36 -39.37
N ASN A 4 -21.19 24.17 -39.39
CA ASN A 4 -20.64 23.52 -38.21
C ASN A 4 -19.52 24.30 -37.51
N LEU A 5 -18.70 25.07 -38.24
CA LEU A 5 -17.65 25.89 -37.64
C LEU A 5 -18.26 27.11 -36.94
N ILE A 6 -19.29 27.72 -37.53
CA ILE A 6 -19.98 28.88 -36.96
C ILE A 6 -20.68 28.49 -35.66
N ILE A 7 -21.37 27.34 -35.64
CA ILE A 7 -22.02 26.82 -34.43
C ILE A 7 -20.99 26.56 -33.32
N ARG A 8 -19.86 25.90 -33.64
CA ARG A 8 -18.80 25.62 -32.64
C ARG A 8 -18.19 26.90 -32.06
N LEU A 9 -17.95 27.92 -32.90
CA LEU A 9 -17.43 29.21 -32.44
C LEU A 9 -18.43 29.94 -31.55
N LEU A 10 -19.73 29.88 -31.87
CA LEU A 10 -20.79 30.47 -31.04
C LEU A 10 -20.94 29.74 -29.70
N THR A 11 -20.85 28.41 -29.68
CA THR A 11 -20.87 27.61 -28.43
C THR A 11 -19.66 27.95 -27.56
N LEU A 12 -18.47 28.02 -28.14
CA LEU A 12 -17.26 28.39 -27.41
C LEU A 12 -17.33 29.82 -26.86
N ALA A 13 -17.79 30.78 -27.68
CA ALA A 13 -17.98 32.16 -27.26
C ALA A 13 -19.04 32.30 -26.16
N PHE A 14 -20.11 31.50 -26.21
CA PHE A 14 -21.11 31.44 -25.15
C PHE A 14 -20.52 30.94 -23.83
N PHE A 15 -19.75 29.85 -23.83
CA PHE A 15 -19.12 29.35 -22.60
C PHE A 15 -18.03 30.27 -22.08
N LEU A 16 -17.24 30.91 -22.95
CA LEU A 16 -16.28 31.94 -22.56
C LEU A 16 -17.00 33.15 -21.92
N GLY A 17 -18.06 33.65 -22.56
CA GLY A 17 -18.88 34.73 -22.03
C GLY A 17 -19.52 34.35 -20.67
N LEU A 18 -20.05 33.14 -20.56
CA LEU A 18 -20.63 32.62 -19.32
C LEU A 18 -19.58 32.53 -18.21
N ASN A 19 -18.38 32.04 -18.49
CA ASN A 19 -17.29 31.96 -17.50
C ASN A 19 -16.75 33.34 -17.11
N VAL A 20 -16.70 34.31 -18.03
CA VAL A 20 -16.30 35.68 -17.71
C VAL A 20 -17.35 36.37 -16.85
N VAL A 21 -18.64 36.22 -17.17
CA VAL A 21 -19.76 36.82 -16.42
C VAL A 21 -19.93 36.14 -15.05
N LEU A 22 -19.94 34.81 -14.99
CA LEU A 22 -20.05 34.08 -13.73
C LEU A 22 -18.77 34.24 -12.90
N GLY A 23 -17.59 34.17 -13.52
CA GLY A 23 -16.31 34.39 -12.83
C GLY A 23 -16.23 35.78 -12.21
N SER A 24 -16.68 36.82 -12.93
CA SER A 24 -16.80 38.16 -12.34
C SER A 24 -17.90 38.25 -11.28
N TYR A 25 -19.02 37.53 -11.40
CA TYR A 25 -20.04 37.49 -10.34
C TYR A 25 -19.56 36.75 -9.07
N PHE A 26 -18.72 35.72 -9.22
CA PHE A 26 -18.07 35.01 -8.12
C PHE A 26 -16.92 35.80 -7.48
N LEU A 27 -16.28 36.69 -8.24
CA LEU A 27 -15.15 37.52 -7.78
C LEU A 27 -15.58 38.94 -7.36
N LEU A 28 -16.78 39.39 -7.72
CA LEU A 28 -17.37 40.64 -7.23
C LEU A 28 -17.80 40.44 -5.78
N THR A 29 -16.90 40.84 -4.90
CA THR A 29 -17.10 41.04 -3.47
C THR A 29 -18.33 41.92 -3.23
N VAL A 30 -19.47 41.30 -2.88
CA VAL A 30 -20.56 42.01 -2.23
C VAL A 30 -20.11 42.29 -0.79
N LYS A 31 -19.62 43.52 -0.55
CA LYS A 31 -19.30 44.05 0.79
C LYS A 31 -18.48 43.11 1.70
N GLY A 32 -17.36 42.60 1.20
CA GLY A 32 -16.36 41.92 2.03
C GLY A 32 -16.78 40.55 2.59
N GLN A 33 -17.86 39.94 2.10
CA GLN A 33 -18.18 38.54 2.37
C GLN A 33 -18.13 37.74 1.08
N SER A 34 -17.14 36.85 0.99
CA SER A 34 -17.12 35.79 -0.02
C SER A 34 -18.33 34.89 0.20
N VAL A 35 -19.13 34.67 -0.85
CA VAL A 35 -20.31 33.78 -0.84
C VAL A 35 -19.92 32.32 -1.13
N LEU A 36 -18.61 32.03 -1.20
CA LEU A 36 -18.15 30.65 -1.38
C LEU A 36 -18.47 29.86 -0.11
N PRO A 37 -19.10 28.67 -0.23
CA PRO A 37 -19.19 27.72 0.87
C PRO A 37 -17.80 27.53 1.48
N THR A 38 -17.73 27.43 2.80
CA THR A 38 -16.46 27.40 3.55
C THR A 38 -15.49 26.36 3.00
N GLN A 39 -15.99 25.16 2.63
CA GLN A 39 -15.16 24.11 2.04
C GLN A 39 -14.52 24.54 0.71
N VAL A 40 -15.30 25.15 -0.19
CA VAL A 40 -14.81 25.59 -1.51
C VAL A 40 -13.76 26.69 -1.36
N ARG A 41 -13.97 27.61 -0.42
CA ARG A 41 -13.01 28.67 -0.12
C ARG A 41 -11.70 28.10 0.43
N GLU A 42 -11.77 27.15 1.35
CA GLU A 42 -10.60 26.50 1.94
C GLU A 42 -9.80 25.73 0.89
N THR A 43 -10.47 24.97 0.02
CA THR A 43 -9.83 24.28 -1.11
C THR A 43 -9.18 25.26 -2.09
N LEU A 44 -9.87 26.32 -2.51
CA LEU A 44 -9.29 27.29 -3.45
C LEU A 44 -8.13 28.08 -2.84
N SER A 45 -8.17 28.32 -1.53
CA SER A 45 -7.08 28.97 -0.80
C SER A 45 -5.87 28.03 -0.65
N SER A 46 -6.08 26.71 -0.43
CA SER A 46 -4.97 25.75 -0.33
C SER A 46 -4.23 25.56 -1.66
N TYR A 47 -4.89 25.81 -2.79
CA TYR A 47 -4.27 25.79 -4.12
C TYR A 47 -3.71 27.16 -4.58
N GLY A 48 -3.71 28.18 -3.71
CA GLY A 48 -3.16 29.50 -4.05
C GLY A 48 -3.97 30.27 -5.12
N VAL A 49 -5.22 29.86 -5.38
CA VAL A 49 -6.07 30.43 -6.43
C VAL A 49 -6.66 31.77 -6.00
N LEU A 50 -6.77 32.05 -4.70
CA LEU A 50 -7.30 33.30 -4.15
C LEU A 50 -6.17 34.24 -3.69
N PRO A 51 -5.83 35.30 -4.45
CA PRO A 51 -4.83 36.28 -4.02
C PRO A 51 -5.39 37.21 -2.93
N ASN A 52 -4.56 37.53 -1.92
CA ASN A 52 -4.77 38.58 -0.91
C ASN A 52 -5.84 38.37 0.17
N LEU A 53 -6.22 37.14 0.50
CA LEU A 53 -6.78 36.90 1.84
C LEU A 53 -5.62 36.72 2.80
N ASP A 54 -5.43 37.69 3.71
CA ASP A 54 -4.71 37.51 4.97
C ASP A 54 -5.49 36.50 5.84
N ALA A 55 -5.54 35.25 5.38
CA ALA A 55 -5.95 34.13 6.17
C ALA A 55 -4.85 33.96 7.23
N LYS A 56 -5.07 34.57 8.39
CA LYS A 56 -4.50 34.04 9.63
C LYS A 56 -5.07 32.63 9.78
N LEU A 57 -4.43 31.67 9.12
CA LEU A 57 -4.63 30.26 9.41
C LEU A 57 -4.45 30.11 10.92
N PRO A 58 -5.37 29.43 11.62
CA PRO A 58 -5.11 29.05 13.00
C PRO A 58 -3.77 28.31 13.01
N LEU A 59 -2.79 28.90 13.68
CA LEU A 59 -1.49 28.28 14.00
C LEU A 59 -1.79 26.94 14.68
N GLY A 60 -1.78 25.85 13.92
CA GLY A 60 -2.15 24.52 14.42
C GLY A 60 -2.65 23.54 13.36
N TYR A 61 -3.05 23.99 12.18
CA TYR A 61 -3.38 23.12 11.05
C TYR A 61 -2.45 23.40 9.86
N ALA A 62 -1.17 23.05 10.02
CA ALA A 62 -0.44 22.60 8.86
C ALA A 62 -1.00 21.21 8.55
N PRO A 63 -1.57 20.94 7.35
CA PRO A 63 -1.74 19.56 6.93
C PRO A 63 -0.37 18.92 7.12
N ASP A 64 -0.33 17.79 7.82
CA ASP A 64 0.90 17.06 8.00
C ASP A 64 1.29 16.48 6.64
N TYR A 65 1.93 17.33 5.83
CA TYR A 65 2.66 16.96 4.62
C TYR A 65 4.01 16.37 5.02
N SER A 66 4.11 15.69 6.18
CA SER A 66 5.21 14.75 6.39
C SER A 66 5.21 13.85 5.16
N LEU A 67 6.27 13.99 4.39
CA LEU A 67 6.50 13.21 3.18
C LEU A 67 6.43 11.75 3.64
N ARG A 68 5.31 11.07 3.36
CA ARG A 68 5.11 9.69 3.83
C ARG A 68 6.06 8.81 3.04
N ILE A 69 7.21 8.51 3.64
CA ILE A 69 8.19 7.60 3.07
C ILE A 69 7.61 6.18 3.19
N ASP A 70 7.14 5.64 2.08
CA ASP A 70 6.54 4.30 1.98
C ASP A 70 7.25 3.40 0.97
N LEU A 71 8.56 3.58 0.83
CA LEU A 71 9.40 2.80 -0.07
C LEU A 71 9.92 1.51 0.61
N THR A 72 9.11 0.44 0.64
CA THR A 72 9.50 -0.87 1.18
C THR A 72 9.51 -1.94 0.10
N SER A 73 10.33 -2.99 0.26
CA SER A 73 10.40 -4.10 -0.69
C SER A 73 9.04 -4.79 -0.90
N ASP A 74 8.30 -5.04 0.18
CA ASP A 74 7.01 -5.74 0.12
C ASP A 74 5.95 -4.93 -0.62
N ALA A 75 5.85 -3.63 -0.33
CA ALA A 75 4.90 -2.74 -1.02
C ALA A 75 5.20 -2.68 -2.52
N ILE A 76 6.47 -2.68 -2.91
CA ILE A 76 6.88 -2.69 -4.31
C ILE A 76 6.53 -4.02 -4.98
N ILE A 77 6.81 -5.15 -4.32
CA ILE A 77 6.46 -6.48 -4.84
C ILE A 77 4.95 -6.61 -5.03
N GLU A 78 4.17 -6.17 -4.04
CA GLU A 78 2.72 -6.17 -4.08
C GLU A 78 2.21 -5.36 -5.27
N VAL A 79 2.65 -4.12 -5.42
CA VAL A 79 2.24 -3.24 -6.52
C VAL A 79 2.64 -3.80 -7.88
N VAL A 80 3.86 -4.36 -8.01
CA VAL A 80 4.29 -5.03 -9.25
C VAL A 80 3.38 -6.21 -9.59
N ASN A 81 3.03 -7.04 -8.61
CA ASN A 81 2.17 -8.21 -8.84
C ASN A 81 0.70 -7.81 -9.13
N VAL A 82 0.20 -6.72 -8.54
CA VAL A 82 -1.10 -6.12 -8.88
C VAL A 82 -1.11 -5.67 -10.34
N GLU A 83 -0.08 -4.93 -10.78
CA GLU A 83 0.02 -4.47 -12.16
C GLU A 83 0.16 -5.62 -13.16
N ARG A 84 0.95 -6.64 -12.83
CA ARG A 84 1.07 -7.85 -13.67
C ARG A 84 -0.27 -8.56 -13.81
N LYS A 85 -1.02 -8.71 -12.71
CA LYS A 85 -2.37 -9.32 -12.72
C LYS A 85 -3.34 -8.51 -13.58
N THR A 86 -3.34 -7.17 -13.49
CA THR A 86 -4.13 -6.27 -14.34
C THR A 86 -3.82 -6.48 -15.83
N ASN A 87 -2.56 -6.78 -16.16
CA ASN A 87 -2.08 -7.06 -17.51
C ASN A 87 -2.16 -8.55 -17.90
N LYS A 88 -2.86 -9.39 -17.11
CA LYS A 88 -3.05 -10.83 -17.34
C LYS A 88 -1.74 -11.64 -17.38
N LEU A 89 -0.73 -11.17 -16.65
CA LEU A 89 0.54 -11.87 -16.48
C LEU A 89 0.56 -12.65 -15.18
N SER A 90 1.36 -13.71 -15.13
CA SER A 90 1.57 -14.47 -13.89
C SER A 90 2.25 -13.61 -12.84
N GLN A 91 1.81 -13.73 -11.59
CA GLN A 91 2.49 -13.13 -10.45
C GLN A 91 3.91 -13.69 -10.30
N LEU A 92 4.81 -12.88 -9.77
CA LEU A 92 6.20 -13.23 -9.51
C LEU A 92 6.33 -13.77 -8.09
N GLU A 93 7.01 -14.90 -7.96
CA GLU A 93 7.37 -15.48 -6.68
C GLU A 93 8.55 -14.72 -6.05
N VAL A 94 8.48 -14.45 -4.75
CA VAL A 94 9.60 -13.81 -4.03
C VAL A 94 10.76 -14.81 -3.92
N SER A 95 11.97 -14.36 -4.27
CA SER A 95 13.19 -15.16 -4.16
C SER A 95 14.18 -14.52 -3.20
N ASP A 96 14.48 -15.20 -2.09
CA ASP A 96 15.46 -14.75 -1.10
C ASP A 96 16.83 -14.50 -1.71
N GLN A 97 17.23 -15.33 -2.68
CA GLN A 97 18.50 -15.17 -3.39
C GLN A 97 18.50 -13.90 -4.25
N LEU A 98 17.40 -13.63 -4.97
CA LEU A 98 17.27 -12.37 -5.73
C LEU A 98 17.24 -11.16 -4.79
N HIS A 99 16.57 -11.25 -3.64
CA HIS A 99 16.57 -10.20 -2.63
C HIS A 99 18.00 -9.92 -2.13
N GLN A 100 18.75 -10.94 -1.72
CA GLN A 100 20.15 -10.79 -1.30
C GLN A 100 21.03 -10.21 -2.43
N ALA A 101 20.80 -10.62 -3.68
CA ALA A 101 21.51 -10.02 -4.81
C ALA A 101 21.14 -8.55 -5.02
N ALA A 102 19.88 -8.18 -4.84
CA ALA A 102 19.41 -6.80 -4.88
C ALA A 102 20.05 -5.95 -3.76
N GLU A 103 20.21 -6.50 -2.54
CA GLU A 103 20.92 -5.83 -1.44
C GLU A 103 22.39 -5.57 -1.75
N LEU A 104 23.09 -6.53 -2.38
CA LEU A 104 24.47 -6.34 -2.82
C LEU A 104 24.59 -5.20 -3.84
N ILE A 105 23.66 -5.12 -4.79
CA ILE A 105 23.59 -4.05 -5.78
C ILE A 105 23.25 -2.71 -5.12
N LEU A 106 22.32 -2.72 -4.18
CA LEU A 106 21.91 -1.53 -3.45
C LEU A 106 23.08 -0.95 -2.63
N ALA A 107 23.88 -1.80 -1.98
CA ALA A 107 25.07 -1.39 -1.25
C ALA A 107 26.09 -0.68 -2.15
N GLU A 108 26.24 -1.14 -3.39
CA GLU A 108 27.09 -0.49 -4.39
C GLU A 108 26.50 0.84 -4.87
N ALA A 109 25.21 0.86 -5.20
CA ALA A 109 24.50 2.05 -5.65
C ALA A 109 24.51 3.19 -4.60
N LYS A 110 24.49 2.83 -3.30
CA LYS A 110 24.66 3.78 -2.19
C LYS A 110 25.98 4.53 -2.28
N ASN A 111 27.07 3.83 -2.63
CA ASN A 111 28.42 4.38 -2.64
C ASN A 111 28.75 5.15 -3.93
N ASN A 112 28.11 4.80 -5.05
CA ASN A 112 28.47 5.27 -6.39
C ASN A 112 27.31 5.98 -7.12
N GLN A 113 26.71 6.97 -6.47
CA GLN A 113 25.49 7.67 -6.94
C GLN A 113 25.57 8.21 -8.39
N ALA A 114 26.77 8.60 -8.85
CA ALA A 114 26.97 9.22 -10.15
C ALA A 114 27.25 8.21 -11.29
N THR A 115 27.41 6.92 -10.98
CA THR A 115 28.08 5.96 -11.87
C THR A 115 27.38 4.61 -12.02
N VAL A 116 26.15 4.46 -11.55
CA VAL A 116 25.33 3.29 -11.95
C VAL A 116 24.88 3.49 -13.40
N THR A 117 25.84 3.51 -14.32
CA THR A 117 25.58 3.40 -15.74
C THR A 117 25.11 1.97 -16.03
N GLN A 118 24.29 1.83 -17.06
CA GLN A 118 23.70 0.54 -17.42
C GLN A 118 24.76 -0.54 -17.72
N GLU A 119 25.96 -0.15 -18.18
CA GLU A 119 27.08 -1.07 -18.40
C GLU A 119 27.76 -1.56 -17.10
N ALA A 120 27.97 -0.67 -16.13
CA ALA A 120 28.50 -1.07 -14.82
C ALA A 120 27.51 -2.00 -14.10
N SER A 121 26.22 -1.76 -14.30
CA SER A 121 25.11 -2.54 -13.76
C SER A 121 25.16 -4.02 -14.16
N ASN A 122 25.42 -4.33 -15.43
CA ASN A 122 25.37 -5.72 -15.93
C ASN A 122 26.49 -6.61 -15.40
N THR A 123 27.72 -6.07 -15.29
CA THR A 123 28.84 -6.83 -14.72
C THR A 123 28.61 -7.08 -13.23
N PHE A 124 28.03 -6.09 -12.53
CA PHE A 124 27.72 -6.21 -11.13
C PHE A 124 26.59 -7.21 -10.86
N LEU A 125 25.53 -7.21 -11.69
CA LEU A 125 24.42 -8.15 -11.58
C LEU A 125 24.89 -9.61 -11.64
N ALA A 126 25.69 -9.97 -12.65
CA ALA A 126 26.21 -11.32 -12.79
C ALA A 126 27.08 -11.72 -11.58
N GLY A 127 27.88 -10.79 -11.06
CA GLY A 127 28.66 -11.00 -9.84
C GLY A 127 27.80 -11.21 -8.59
N ALA A 128 26.76 -10.40 -8.41
CA ALA A 128 25.82 -10.50 -7.29
C ALA A 128 25.05 -11.82 -7.31
N LEU A 129 24.47 -12.18 -8.47
CA LEU A 129 23.73 -13.43 -8.66
C LEU A 129 24.62 -14.66 -8.45
N LYS A 130 25.86 -14.62 -8.95
CA LYS A 130 26.85 -15.68 -8.69
C LYS A 130 27.18 -15.80 -7.21
N LYS A 131 27.34 -14.69 -6.50
CA LYS A 131 27.71 -14.66 -5.08
C LYS A 131 26.62 -15.28 -4.18
N VAL A 132 25.35 -15.10 -4.54
CA VAL A 132 24.19 -15.69 -3.82
C VAL A 132 23.82 -17.10 -4.34
N GLY A 133 24.55 -17.62 -5.32
CA GLY A 133 24.30 -18.94 -5.89
C GLY A 133 23.02 -19.03 -6.75
N TYR A 134 22.56 -17.93 -7.32
CA TYR A 134 21.35 -17.90 -8.16
C TYR A 134 21.69 -18.22 -9.62
N SER A 135 21.07 -19.26 -10.17
CA SER A 135 21.22 -19.66 -11.58
C SER A 135 19.99 -19.29 -12.39
N TYR A 136 20.18 -18.60 -13.52
CA TYR A 136 19.08 -18.03 -14.30
C TYR A 136 19.20 -18.32 -15.80
N SER A 137 18.06 -18.39 -16.48
CA SER A 137 17.99 -18.40 -17.95
C SER A 137 17.78 -17.01 -18.53
N SER A 138 17.06 -16.15 -17.82
CA SER A 138 16.86 -14.73 -18.14
C SER A 138 16.85 -13.91 -16.85
N THR A 139 17.30 -12.67 -16.93
CA THR A 139 17.28 -11.73 -15.80
C THR A 139 17.09 -10.30 -16.30
N TYR A 140 16.39 -9.50 -15.52
CA TYR A 140 16.27 -8.06 -15.68
C TYR A 140 16.63 -7.39 -14.37
N GLN A 141 17.17 -6.18 -14.49
CA GLN A 141 17.52 -5.33 -13.37
C GLN A 141 16.93 -3.94 -13.62
N SER A 142 16.33 -3.37 -12.58
CA SER A 142 15.91 -1.98 -12.53
C SER A 142 16.56 -1.34 -11.30
N VAL A 143 17.33 -0.29 -11.50
CA VAL A 143 17.87 0.55 -10.42
C VAL A 143 17.28 1.93 -10.59
N VAL A 144 16.54 2.39 -9.59
CA VAL A 144 15.87 3.69 -9.60
C VAL A 144 16.36 4.52 -8.43
N ILE A 145 16.72 5.76 -8.71
CA ILE A 145 17.13 6.76 -7.72
C ILE A 145 16.18 7.94 -7.81
N GLY A 146 15.65 8.40 -6.67
CA GLY A 146 14.75 9.55 -6.60
C GLY A 146 13.49 9.24 -5.79
N PRO A 147 12.54 8.46 -6.34
CA PRO A 147 11.26 8.19 -5.70
C PRO A 147 11.42 7.66 -4.27
N VAL A 148 10.75 8.31 -3.33
CA VAL A 148 10.72 7.95 -1.90
C VAL A 148 9.43 7.27 -1.48
N THR A 149 8.54 7.04 -2.45
CA THR A 149 7.27 6.35 -2.26
C THR A 149 7.12 5.25 -3.30
N THR A 150 6.35 4.21 -2.95
CA THR A 150 6.04 3.11 -3.85
C THR A 150 5.20 3.60 -5.04
N ALA A 151 4.25 4.50 -4.81
CA ALA A 151 3.42 5.08 -5.86
C ALA A 151 4.26 5.87 -6.88
N SER A 152 5.16 6.75 -6.43
CA SER A 152 6.01 7.54 -7.34
C SER A 152 7.05 6.67 -8.05
N LEU A 153 7.48 5.56 -7.45
CA LEU A 153 8.33 4.58 -8.13
C LEU A 153 7.57 3.88 -9.27
N LEU A 154 6.32 3.50 -9.04
CA LEU A 154 5.50 2.88 -10.08
C LEU A 154 5.24 3.84 -11.23
N ASP A 155 4.85 5.08 -10.92
CA ASP A 155 4.64 6.13 -11.92
C ASP A 155 5.90 6.34 -12.77
N TYR A 156 7.07 6.32 -12.13
CA TYR A 156 8.35 6.40 -12.82
C TYR A 156 8.54 5.24 -13.79
N TRP A 157 8.28 3.98 -13.37
CA TRP A 157 8.41 2.83 -14.28
C TRP A 157 7.44 2.85 -15.45
N LEU A 158 6.18 3.23 -15.23
CA LEU A 158 5.16 3.28 -16.29
C LEU A 158 5.45 4.36 -17.34
N GLN A 159 6.26 5.36 -17.00
CA GLN A 159 6.64 6.44 -17.92
C GLN A 159 7.96 6.18 -18.66
N HIS A 160 8.72 5.16 -18.27
CA HIS A 160 10.07 4.90 -18.80
C HIS A 160 10.20 3.48 -19.36
N GLN A 161 11.29 3.21 -20.10
CA GLN A 161 11.57 1.90 -20.71
C GLN A 161 11.66 0.72 -19.71
N GLN A 162 11.71 1.00 -18.41
CA GLN A 162 11.70 -0.06 -17.38
C GLN A 162 10.37 -0.82 -17.31
N GLN A 163 9.31 -0.32 -17.96
CA GLN A 163 8.06 -1.04 -18.14
C GLN A 163 8.27 -2.43 -18.80
N GLU A 164 9.21 -2.54 -19.74
CA GLU A 164 9.42 -3.78 -20.50
C GLU A 164 9.89 -4.94 -19.61
N SER A 165 10.67 -4.67 -18.56
CA SER A 165 11.16 -5.72 -17.67
C SER A 165 10.09 -6.22 -16.71
N ILE A 166 9.30 -5.31 -16.15
CA ILE A 166 8.23 -5.63 -15.19
C ILE A 166 7.13 -6.47 -15.84
N PHE A 167 6.91 -6.28 -17.14
CA PHE A 167 5.93 -7.02 -17.93
C PHE A 167 6.54 -8.09 -18.83
N ALA A 168 7.78 -8.51 -18.57
CA ALA A 168 8.35 -9.67 -19.23
C ALA A 168 7.59 -10.95 -18.80
N ASP A 169 7.16 -11.75 -19.78
CA ASP A 169 6.40 -12.99 -19.56
C ASP A 169 7.31 -14.14 -19.12
N GLU A 170 8.59 -14.07 -19.49
CA GLU A 170 9.56 -15.12 -19.22
C GLU A 170 10.01 -15.17 -17.76
N VAL A 171 9.89 -14.10 -16.99
CA VAL A 171 10.30 -14.07 -15.58
C VAL A 171 9.24 -14.66 -14.67
N SER A 172 9.68 -15.34 -13.61
CA SER A 172 8.80 -15.97 -12.64
C SER A 172 9.15 -15.60 -11.20
N GLN A 173 10.28 -14.93 -10.96
CA GLN A 173 10.75 -14.56 -9.64
C GLN A 173 11.15 -13.09 -9.55
N ILE A 174 11.00 -12.52 -8.36
CA ILE A 174 11.34 -11.13 -8.01
C ILE A 174 12.19 -11.08 -6.74
N GLY A 175 13.12 -10.13 -6.69
CA GLY A 175 13.80 -9.69 -5.48
C GLY A 175 13.93 -8.17 -5.48
N VAL A 176 13.59 -7.53 -4.36
CA VAL A 176 13.60 -6.06 -4.24
C VAL A 176 14.40 -5.64 -3.01
N ALA A 177 15.24 -4.62 -3.16
CA ALA A 177 15.91 -3.97 -2.04
C ALA A 177 15.77 -2.45 -2.15
N THR A 178 15.44 -1.77 -1.05
CA THR A 178 15.26 -0.32 -1.01
C THR A 178 16.08 0.32 0.10
N THR A 179 16.37 1.60 -0.06
CA THR A 179 16.87 2.46 1.02
C THR A 179 16.36 3.87 0.79
N VAL A 180 16.23 4.64 1.86
CA VAL A 180 16.07 6.09 1.77
C VAL A 180 17.24 6.75 2.47
N LYS A 181 17.73 7.84 1.92
CA LYS A 181 18.78 8.67 2.52
C LYS A 181 18.44 10.14 2.35
N THR A 182 19.13 10.98 3.10
CA THR A 182 19.05 12.44 2.93
C THR A 182 20.25 12.93 2.13
N ASP A 183 20.01 13.67 1.05
CA ASP A 183 21.04 14.38 0.29
C ASP A 183 20.62 15.83 0.14
N GLN A 184 21.51 16.77 0.51
CA GLN A 184 21.23 18.21 0.51
C GLN A 184 19.92 18.64 1.23
N GLY A 185 19.46 17.85 2.21
CA GLY A 185 18.23 18.11 2.96
C GLY A 185 16.96 17.52 2.32
N GLU A 186 17.08 16.84 1.19
CA GLU A 186 15.99 16.14 0.52
C GLU A 186 16.10 14.63 0.73
N PHE A 187 14.97 13.94 0.86
CA PHE A 187 14.95 12.48 0.88
C PHE A 187 15.06 11.94 -0.54
N ILE A 188 15.97 10.99 -0.74
CA ILE A 188 16.17 10.28 -2.00
C ILE A 188 16.04 8.79 -1.73
N GLY A 189 15.11 8.13 -2.42
CA GLY A 189 15.01 6.68 -2.41
C GLY A 189 15.95 6.06 -3.44
N ILE A 190 16.55 4.92 -3.10
CA ILE A 190 17.24 4.04 -4.04
C ILE A 190 16.56 2.69 -3.99
N THR A 191 16.09 2.22 -5.13
CA THR A 191 15.41 0.94 -5.29
C THR A 191 16.15 0.09 -6.30
N VAL A 192 16.39 -1.17 -5.94
CA VAL A 192 16.87 -2.21 -6.85
C VAL A 192 15.79 -3.27 -6.96
N VAL A 193 15.35 -3.55 -8.19
CA VAL A 193 14.46 -4.67 -8.50
C VAL A 193 15.17 -5.61 -9.45
N LEU A 194 15.22 -6.88 -9.06
CA LEU A 194 15.69 -7.98 -9.89
C LEU A 194 14.53 -8.88 -10.25
N LEU A 195 14.39 -9.15 -11.54
CA LEU A 195 13.43 -10.09 -12.08
C LEU A 195 14.19 -11.21 -12.76
N ALA A 196 13.80 -12.46 -12.58
CA ALA A 196 14.50 -13.56 -13.23
C ALA A 196 13.62 -14.77 -13.51
N LYS A 197 14.08 -15.57 -14.47
CA LYS A 197 13.64 -16.96 -14.65
C LYS A 197 14.74 -17.88 -14.15
N PRO A 198 14.49 -18.73 -13.14
CA PRO A 198 15.48 -19.68 -12.68
C PRO A 198 15.83 -20.64 -13.81
N ARG A 199 17.13 -20.96 -13.96
CA ARG A 199 17.56 -21.97 -14.92
C ARG A 199 17.15 -23.32 -14.38
N GLU A 200 16.36 -24.07 -15.14
CA GLU A 200 16.09 -25.47 -14.84
C GLU A 200 17.42 -26.23 -14.80
N THR A 201 17.88 -26.58 -13.60
CA THR A 201 19.06 -27.40 -13.44
C THR A 201 18.72 -28.79 -13.95
N THR A 202 19.29 -29.16 -15.11
CA THR A 202 19.02 -30.40 -15.84
C THR A 202 19.53 -31.67 -15.13
N THR A 203 19.91 -31.56 -13.86
CA THR A 203 20.35 -32.69 -13.05
C THR A 203 19.45 -32.78 -11.84
N ALA A 204 18.41 -33.61 -11.97
CA ALA A 204 17.66 -34.15 -10.85
C ALA A 204 18.58 -35.05 -10.01
N VAL A 205 19.53 -34.45 -9.29
CA VAL A 205 19.80 -34.96 -7.95
C VAL A 205 18.58 -34.50 -7.17
N SER A 206 17.77 -35.44 -6.69
CA SER A 206 16.71 -35.14 -5.72
C SER A 206 17.39 -34.66 -4.44
N VAL A 207 17.87 -33.43 -4.43
CA VAL A 207 17.97 -32.65 -3.22
C VAL A 207 16.51 -32.57 -2.79
N ALA A 208 16.16 -33.33 -1.75
CA ALA A 208 14.86 -33.26 -1.14
C ALA A 208 14.47 -31.78 -1.12
N LYS A 209 13.34 -31.45 -1.75
CA LYS A 209 12.74 -30.11 -1.76
C LYS A 209 12.88 -29.60 -0.34
N VAL A 210 13.92 -28.80 -0.07
CA VAL A 210 13.99 -28.07 1.18
C VAL A 210 12.92 -27.05 0.92
N GLU A 211 11.71 -27.37 1.34
CA GLU A 211 10.70 -26.38 1.59
C GLU A 211 11.31 -25.46 2.63
N THR A 212 12.12 -24.49 2.20
CA THR A 212 12.25 -23.22 2.90
C THR A 212 10.94 -22.49 2.72
N LYS A 213 9.85 -23.11 3.22
CA LYS A 213 8.84 -22.36 3.94
C LYS A 213 9.65 -21.81 5.10
N SER A 214 10.18 -20.59 4.95
CA SER A 214 10.33 -19.74 6.13
C SER A 214 8.91 -19.57 6.64
N ALA A 215 8.44 -20.58 7.40
CA ALA A 215 7.10 -20.58 7.92
C ALA A 215 7.14 -19.47 8.94
N LEU A 216 6.47 -18.36 8.62
CA LEU A 216 6.20 -17.34 9.59
C LEU A 216 5.72 -18.02 10.89
N PRO A 217 6.16 -17.54 12.06
CA PRO A 217 5.71 -18.11 13.32
C PRO A 217 4.19 -18.15 13.31
N ILE A 218 3.61 -19.32 13.60
CA ILE A 218 2.16 -19.46 13.64
C ILE A 218 1.68 -18.76 14.91
N ILE A 219 0.93 -17.67 14.75
CA ILE A 219 0.24 -16.99 15.85
C ILE A 219 -1.22 -17.46 15.80
N ALA A 220 -1.68 -18.13 16.85
CA ALA A 220 -3.04 -18.66 16.85
C ALA A 220 -4.09 -17.53 16.95
N ASP A 221 -5.27 -17.73 16.34
CA ASP A 221 -6.39 -16.76 16.43
C ASP A 221 -6.69 -16.39 17.89
N GLN A 222 -6.70 -17.38 18.78
CA GLN A 222 -6.97 -17.18 20.20
C GLN A 222 -5.90 -16.32 20.87
N GLU A 223 -4.63 -16.45 20.47
CA GLU A 223 -3.54 -15.63 21.01
C GLU A 223 -3.73 -14.14 20.65
N VAL A 224 -4.18 -13.87 19.42
CA VAL A 224 -4.50 -12.49 18.97
C VAL A 224 -5.73 -11.94 19.72
N ILE A 225 -6.76 -12.76 19.94
CA ILE A 225 -7.95 -12.38 20.73
C ILE A 225 -7.58 -12.06 22.18
N ASP A 226 -6.76 -12.91 22.80
CA ASP A 226 -6.30 -12.70 24.18
C ASP A 226 -5.45 -11.43 24.29
N ALA A 227 -4.55 -11.20 23.34
CA ALA A 227 -3.76 -9.98 23.26
C ALA A 227 -4.63 -8.73 23.10
N LEU A 228 -5.65 -8.77 22.23
CA LEU A 228 -6.59 -7.66 22.02
C LEU A 228 -7.37 -7.34 23.29
N ASN A 229 -7.87 -8.37 23.97
CA ASN A 229 -8.63 -8.20 25.20
C ASN A 229 -7.75 -7.66 26.35
N ASN A 230 -6.50 -8.13 26.46
CA ASN A 230 -5.53 -7.57 27.41
C ASN A 230 -5.24 -6.10 27.09
N TYR A 231 -5.03 -5.77 25.81
CA TYR A 231 -4.80 -4.40 25.35
C TYR A 231 -5.99 -3.50 25.72
N ARG A 232 -7.22 -3.93 25.44
CA ARG A 232 -8.44 -3.21 25.81
C ARG A 232 -8.56 -2.98 27.32
N GLN A 233 -8.29 -4.02 28.13
CA GLN A 233 -8.32 -3.91 29.60
C GLN A 233 -7.32 -2.89 30.13
N VAL A 234 -6.07 -2.91 29.64
CA VAL A 234 -5.03 -1.93 30.01
C VAL A 234 -5.45 -0.51 29.65
N HIS A 235 -6.21 -0.34 28.57
CA HIS A 235 -6.76 0.93 28.12
C HIS A 235 -8.12 1.29 28.75
N GLY A 236 -8.62 0.51 29.71
CA GLY A 236 -9.87 0.79 30.43
C GLY A 236 -11.14 0.55 29.61
N VAL A 237 -11.06 -0.23 28.54
CA VAL A 237 -12.19 -0.64 27.68
C VAL A 237 -12.56 -2.09 28.00
N GLY A 238 -13.86 -2.41 28.01
CA GLY A 238 -14.34 -3.76 28.29
C GLY A 238 -13.82 -4.80 27.28
N VAL A 239 -13.70 -6.06 27.70
CA VAL A 239 -13.30 -7.17 26.81
C VAL A 239 -14.38 -7.50 25.79
N LEU A 240 -13.96 -8.05 24.65
CA LEU A 240 -14.82 -8.53 23.58
C LEU A 240 -15.07 -10.04 23.74
N THR A 241 -16.27 -10.47 23.36
CA THR A 241 -16.67 -11.88 23.34
C THR A 241 -16.60 -12.44 21.93
N VAL A 242 -16.13 -13.68 21.76
CA VAL A 242 -16.08 -14.30 20.44
C VAL A 242 -17.49 -14.60 19.94
N HIS A 243 -17.83 -14.15 18.72
CA HIS A 243 -19.14 -14.40 18.10
C HIS A 243 -19.01 -15.24 16.83
N SER A 244 -19.83 -16.30 16.71
CA SER A 244 -19.72 -17.28 15.62
C SER A 244 -19.97 -16.70 14.22
N ALA A 245 -20.96 -15.81 14.06
CA ALA A 245 -21.22 -15.12 12.79
C ALA A 245 -20.02 -14.28 12.32
N LEU A 246 -19.40 -13.52 13.23
CA LEU A 246 -18.18 -12.76 12.93
C LEU A 246 -17.03 -13.70 12.57
N CYS A 247 -16.93 -14.87 13.21
CA CYS A 247 -15.92 -15.86 12.85
C CYS A 247 -16.10 -16.47 11.46
N ALA A 248 -17.34 -16.77 11.08
CA ALA A 248 -17.63 -17.26 9.74
C ALA A 248 -17.33 -16.19 8.67
N TYR A 249 -17.59 -14.92 8.98
CA TYR A 249 -17.28 -13.81 8.09
C TYR A 249 -15.76 -13.52 8.02
N ALA A 250 -15.06 -13.50 9.16
CA ALA A 250 -13.60 -13.37 9.21
C ALA A 250 -12.90 -14.50 8.40
N GLU A 251 -13.44 -15.72 8.45
CA GLU A 251 -12.94 -16.86 7.67
C GLU A 251 -13.10 -16.63 6.17
N LYS A 252 -14.29 -16.18 5.73
CA LYS A 252 -14.50 -15.77 4.33
C LYS A 252 -13.48 -14.69 3.94
N ARG A 253 -13.35 -13.65 4.77
CA ARG A 253 -12.49 -12.50 4.49
C ARG A 253 -11.03 -12.89 4.37
N VAL A 254 -10.51 -13.73 5.26
CA VAL A 254 -9.10 -14.16 5.16
C VAL A 254 -8.87 -15.03 3.91
N GLN A 255 -9.84 -15.86 3.53
CA GLN A 255 -9.79 -16.62 2.28
C GLN A 255 -9.83 -15.72 1.04
N ASP A 256 -10.62 -14.65 1.06
CA ASP A 256 -10.63 -13.65 -0.01
C ASP A 256 -9.27 -12.97 -0.15
N LEU A 257 -8.59 -12.64 0.97
CA LEU A 257 -7.26 -12.04 0.97
C LEU A 257 -6.19 -13.00 0.44
N VAL A 258 -6.26 -14.28 0.83
CA VAL A 258 -5.41 -15.35 0.26
C VAL A 258 -5.63 -15.46 -1.25
N ALA A 259 -6.88 -15.48 -1.71
CA ALA A 259 -7.19 -15.54 -3.14
C ALA A 259 -6.79 -14.25 -3.88
N TYR A 260 -6.84 -13.10 -3.21
CA TYR A 260 -6.38 -11.83 -3.73
C TYR A 260 -4.85 -11.80 -3.88
N GLY A 261 -4.14 -12.42 -2.93
CA GLY A 261 -2.68 -12.52 -2.85
C GLY A 261 -2.03 -11.47 -1.93
N GLY A 262 -2.77 -10.90 -0.99
CA GLY A 262 -2.30 -9.82 -0.12
C GLY A 262 -3.43 -9.09 0.60
N LEU A 263 -3.13 -7.96 1.24
CA LEU A 263 -4.15 -7.10 1.85
C LEU A 263 -4.86 -6.29 0.76
N ASP A 264 -6.18 -6.21 0.81
CA ASP A 264 -6.99 -5.53 -0.22
C ASP A 264 -7.39 -4.09 0.15
N ASN A 265 -6.75 -3.51 1.17
CA ASN A 265 -7.10 -2.20 1.74
C ASN A 265 -8.61 -2.07 2.04
N HIS A 266 -9.22 -3.15 2.56
CA HIS A 266 -10.64 -3.25 2.92
C HIS A 266 -11.61 -3.19 1.73
N GLN A 267 -11.16 -3.34 0.49
CA GLN A 267 -12.04 -3.25 -0.68
C GLN A 267 -13.11 -4.36 -0.68
N GLY A 268 -12.73 -5.60 -0.34
CA GLY A 268 -13.69 -6.71 -0.25
C GLY A 268 -14.74 -6.46 0.83
N PHE A 269 -14.31 -5.99 2.00
CA PHE A 269 -15.21 -5.60 3.08
C PHE A 269 -16.17 -4.47 2.65
N GLN A 270 -15.66 -3.40 2.05
CA GLN A 270 -16.51 -2.31 1.57
C GLN A 270 -17.54 -2.76 0.53
N ALA A 271 -17.17 -3.70 -0.35
CA ALA A 271 -18.07 -4.28 -1.33
C ALA A 271 -19.18 -5.11 -0.68
N ASP A 272 -18.85 -5.93 0.32
CA ASP A 272 -19.80 -6.78 1.05
C ASP A 272 -20.86 -5.96 1.80
N PHE A 273 -20.54 -4.73 2.22
CA PHE A 273 -21.47 -3.82 2.91
C PHE A 273 -22.06 -2.71 2.02
N ALA A 274 -21.79 -2.72 0.71
CA ALA A 274 -22.27 -1.69 -0.21
C ALA A 274 -23.81 -1.72 -0.40
N ASP A 275 -24.43 -2.90 -0.27
CA ASP A 275 -25.89 -3.07 -0.26
C ASP A 275 -26.36 -3.62 1.10
N PRO A 276 -26.90 -2.76 2.00
CA PRO A 276 -27.40 -3.20 3.30
C PRO A 276 -28.53 -4.23 3.25
N LYS A 277 -29.18 -4.40 2.09
CA LYS A 277 -30.24 -5.42 1.92
C LYS A 277 -29.68 -6.79 1.55
N ASN A 278 -28.41 -6.85 1.16
CA ASN A 278 -27.74 -8.06 0.69
C ASN A 278 -26.42 -8.28 1.42
N LEU A 279 -26.50 -8.37 2.75
CA LEU A 279 -25.36 -8.73 3.58
C LEU A 279 -24.84 -10.13 3.26
N PRO A 280 -23.54 -10.39 3.49
CA PRO A 280 -22.97 -11.74 3.44
C PRO A 280 -23.79 -12.74 4.25
N GLU A 281 -23.96 -13.96 3.72
CA GLU A 281 -24.76 -15.02 4.35
C GLU A 281 -24.37 -15.25 5.82
N GLN A 282 -23.06 -15.20 6.10
CA GLN A 282 -22.46 -15.40 7.41
C GLN A 282 -22.92 -14.37 8.45
N LEU A 283 -23.37 -13.19 8.01
CA LEU A 283 -23.75 -12.07 8.87
C LEU A 283 -25.26 -11.87 8.98
N LYS A 284 -26.08 -12.64 8.25
CA LYS A 284 -27.55 -12.49 8.27
C LYS A 284 -28.15 -12.71 9.66
N ASP A 285 -27.54 -13.57 10.46
CA ASP A 285 -27.95 -13.87 11.83
C ASP A 285 -27.18 -13.05 12.89
N TYR A 286 -26.31 -12.11 12.47
CA TYR A 286 -25.60 -11.25 13.41
C TYR A 286 -26.56 -10.18 13.97
N PRO A 287 -26.76 -10.10 15.30
CA PRO A 287 -27.77 -9.20 15.88
C PRO A 287 -27.32 -7.73 15.93
N GLY A 288 -26.02 -7.45 15.82
CA GLY A 288 -25.47 -6.09 15.89
C GLY A 288 -25.64 -5.32 14.59
N SER A 289 -25.69 -3.99 14.69
CA SER A 289 -25.92 -3.10 13.54
C SER A 289 -24.64 -2.55 12.92
N LYS A 290 -23.51 -2.70 13.62
CA LYS A 290 -22.21 -2.15 13.25
C LYS A 290 -21.16 -3.25 13.29
N ILE A 291 -20.38 -3.34 12.22
CA ILE A 291 -19.24 -4.23 12.07
C ILE A 291 -18.04 -3.39 11.61
N GLY A 292 -16.86 -3.69 12.12
CA GLY A 292 -15.60 -3.09 11.67
C GLY A 292 -14.55 -4.16 11.39
N GLU A 293 -13.61 -3.87 10.51
CA GLU A 293 -12.54 -4.80 10.11
C GLU A 293 -11.18 -4.14 10.37
N ASN A 294 -10.25 -4.88 10.97
CA ASN A 294 -8.83 -4.58 10.93
C ASN A 294 -8.09 -5.67 10.14
N LEU A 295 -7.19 -5.24 9.26
CA LEU A 295 -6.38 -6.11 8.41
C LEU A 295 -4.89 -5.91 8.68
N ALA A 296 -4.15 -7.00 8.88
CA ALA A 296 -2.70 -6.95 9.04
C ALA A 296 -2.02 -8.13 8.35
N HIS A 297 -0.78 -7.89 7.91
CA HIS A 297 0.16 -8.94 7.54
C HIS A 297 1.19 -9.08 8.66
N GLN A 298 1.69 -10.29 8.92
CA GLN A 298 2.72 -10.57 9.93
C GLN A 298 4.03 -9.81 9.70
N PHE A 299 4.34 -9.48 8.45
CA PHE A 299 5.33 -8.45 8.11
C PHE A 299 4.72 -7.08 8.38
N CYS A 300 4.92 -6.59 9.60
CA CYS A 300 4.34 -5.35 10.05
C CYS A 300 5.31 -4.20 9.85
N LYS A 301 4.73 -3.04 9.57
CA LYS A 301 5.43 -1.76 9.62
C LYS A 301 4.83 -0.94 10.76
N ASN A 302 5.67 -0.55 11.71
CA ASN A 302 5.28 0.43 12.71
C ASN A 302 5.10 1.78 11.99
N MET A 303 3.88 2.27 11.82
CA MET A 303 3.66 3.50 11.05
C MET A 303 4.04 4.77 11.82
N THR A 304 4.33 4.66 13.12
CA THR A 304 4.86 5.76 13.95
C THR A 304 6.38 5.89 13.81
N THR A 305 7.12 4.78 13.82
CA THR A 305 8.60 4.80 13.76
C THR A 305 9.16 4.54 12.36
N GLY A 306 8.39 3.88 11.50
CA GLY A 306 8.80 3.44 10.16
C GLY A 306 9.46 2.05 10.14
N ASP A 307 9.72 1.45 11.30
CA ASP A 307 10.43 0.16 11.41
C ASP A 307 9.57 -0.99 10.87
N SER A 308 10.22 -1.95 10.20
CA SER A 308 9.58 -3.18 9.73
C SER A 308 10.05 -4.37 10.55
N PHE A 309 9.14 -5.27 10.93
CA PHE A 309 9.45 -6.45 11.73
C PHE A 309 8.46 -7.58 11.41
N VAL A 310 8.85 -8.82 11.72
CA VAL A 310 7.93 -9.96 11.69
C VAL A 310 7.27 -10.06 13.06
N ALA A 311 5.95 -9.95 13.10
CA ALA A 311 5.20 -10.22 14.31
C ALA A 311 5.31 -11.72 14.63
N GLU A 312 5.86 -12.02 15.81
CA GLU A 312 6.01 -13.39 16.31
C GLU A 312 4.97 -13.76 17.37
N THR A 313 4.16 -12.79 17.81
CA THR A 313 3.16 -12.96 18.89
C THR A 313 1.88 -12.17 18.60
N GLY A 314 0.78 -12.57 19.23
CA GLY A 314 -0.50 -11.85 19.17
C GLY A 314 -0.37 -10.40 19.67
N THR A 315 0.43 -10.19 20.72
CA THR A 315 0.74 -8.83 21.21
C THR A 315 1.41 -7.97 20.15
N ALA A 316 2.36 -8.51 19.39
CA ALA A 316 2.99 -7.76 18.30
C ALA A 316 1.98 -7.37 17.21
N ILE A 317 1.04 -8.27 16.87
CA ILE A 317 -0.06 -7.96 15.93
C ILE A 317 -0.92 -6.79 16.44
N ILE A 318 -1.38 -6.86 17.69
CA ILE A 318 -2.27 -5.85 18.29
C ILE A 318 -1.57 -4.51 18.50
N GLU A 319 -0.44 -4.51 19.21
CA GLU A 319 0.20 -3.28 19.68
C GLU A 319 1.10 -2.63 18.63
N TRP A 320 1.64 -3.39 17.68
CA TRP A 320 2.64 -2.85 16.77
C TRP A 320 2.16 -2.83 15.32
N CYS A 321 1.30 -3.77 14.91
CA CYS A 321 0.73 -3.76 13.56
C CYS A 321 -0.55 -2.94 13.51
N PHE A 322 -1.52 -3.23 14.39
CA PHE A 322 -2.79 -2.50 14.41
C PHE A 322 -2.70 -1.15 15.10
N ASP A 323 -2.17 -1.08 16.32
CA ASP A 323 -2.18 0.18 17.08
C ASP A 323 -1.31 1.28 16.45
N SER A 324 -0.22 0.91 15.77
CA SER A 324 0.60 1.89 15.06
C SER A 324 -0.07 2.42 13.78
N SER A 325 -1.11 1.75 13.26
CA SER A 325 -1.75 2.11 11.99
C SER A 325 -2.41 3.48 12.04
N THR A 326 -2.19 4.27 10.98
CA THR A 326 -2.86 5.58 10.80
C THR A 326 -4.24 5.48 10.15
N LYS A 327 -4.78 4.26 10.01
CA LYS A 327 -6.01 3.97 9.25
C LYS A 327 -7.23 3.60 10.12
N GLY A 328 -7.26 3.99 11.39
CA GLY A 328 -8.44 3.74 12.24
C GLY A 328 -8.40 2.41 13.02
N HIS A 329 -7.31 1.63 12.91
CA HIS A 329 -7.25 0.32 13.56
C HIS A 329 -7.24 0.41 15.08
N ARG A 330 -6.50 1.37 15.66
CA ARG A 330 -6.51 1.65 17.11
C ARG A 330 -7.91 2.01 17.59
N GLU A 331 -8.60 2.85 16.85
CA GLU A 331 -9.93 3.33 17.13
C GLU A 331 -10.93 2.17 17.14
N ALA A 332 -10.82 1.22 16.20
CA ALA A 332 -11.62 0.00 16.22
C ALA A 332 -11.29 -0.86 17.45
N GLN A 333 -10.01 -1.09 17.75
CA GLN A 333 -9.57 -1.89 18.90
C GLN A 333 -10.06 -1.33 20.24
N LEU A 334 -10.13 0.00 20.38
CA LEU A 334 -10.51 0.68 21.62
C LEU A 334 -11.95 1.21 21.62
N SER A 335 -12.73 0.93 20.58
CA SER A 335 -14.13 1.35 20.52
C SER A 335 -14.95 0.68 21.63
N SER A 336 -15.68 1.50 22.39
CA SER A 336 -16.68 1.03 23.35
C SER A 336 -17.95 0.53 22.68
N ASP A 337 -18.15 0.83 21.39
CA ASP A 337 -19.32 0.40 20.62
C ASP A 337 -19.27 -1.09 20.28
N TYR A 338 -18.10 -1.74 20.39
CA TYR A 338 -17.94 -3.15 20.08
C TYR A 338 -17.94 -3.99 21.35
N HIS A 339 -18.69 -5.08 21.31
CA HIS A 339 -18.78 -6.09 22.38
C HIS A 339 -18.43 -7.49 21.90
N ASN A 340 -18.38 -7.69 20.58
CA ASN A 340 -18.08 -8.96 19.94
C ASN A 340 -16.83 -8.85 19.07
N VAL A 341 -16.12 -9.98 18.90
CA VAL A 341 -14.95 -10.07 18.03
C VAL A 341 -14.85 -11.43 17.36
N CYS A 342 -14.15 -11.51 16.24
CA CYS A 342 -13.45 -12.74 15.87
C CYS A 342 -12.15 -12.44 15.12
N VAL A 343 -11.20 -13.36 15.20
CA VAL A 343 -9.95 -13.33 14.44
C VAL A 343 -9.83 -14.59 13.60
N ARG A 344 -9.39 -14.43 12.35
CA ARG A 344 -8.95 -15.53 11.49
C ARG A 344 -7.65 -15.17 10.80
N HIS A 345 -6.81 -16.18 10.55
CA HIS A 345 -5.54 -16.01 9.87
C HIS A 345 -5.28 -17.07 8.80
N ALA A 346 -4.57 -16.69 7.75
CA ALA A 346 -4.03 -17.58 6.72
C ALA A 346 -2.87 -16.88 5.99
N ASP A 347 -1.81 -17.64 5.67
CA ASP A 347 -0.62 -17.14 4.96
C ASP A 347 -0.05 -15.83 5.53
N GLY A 348 -0.01 -15.72 6.86
CA GLY A 348 0.50 -14.55 7.58
C GLY A 348 -0.42 -13.33 7.58
N MET A 349 -1.59 -13.40 6.94
CA MET A 349 -2.63 -12.37 7.00
C MET A 349 -3.59 -12.63 8.15
N TYR A 350 -3.99 -11.57 8.84
CA TYR A 350 -4.91 -11.58 9.97
C TYR A 350 -6.08 -10.65 9.67
N VAL A 351 -7.29 -11.17 9.83
CA VAL A 351 -8.55 -10.43 9.79
C VAL A 351 -9.12 -10.40 11.20
N VAL A 352 -9.37 -9.19 11.72
CA VAL A 352 -10.09 -9.00 12.98
C VAL A 352 -11.41 -8.32 12.68
N GLU A 353 -12.50 -9.04 12.90
CA GLU A 353 -13.86 -8.51 12.77
C GLU A 353 -14.36 -8.09 14.15
N PHE A 354 -14.79 -6.85 14.27
CA PHE A 354 -15.42 -6.28 15.46
C PHE A 354 -16.91 -6.14 15.22
N GLY A 355 -17.72 -6.37 16.24
CA GLY A 355 -19.15 -6.13 16.14
C GLY A 355 -19.76 -5.59 17.43
N GLU A 356 -20.82 -4.80 17.26
CA GLU A 356 -21.67 -4.28 18.35
C GLU A 356 -22.28 -5.40 19.19
#